data_AF-H9F3P5-F1
#
_entry.id   AF-H9F3P5-F1
#
_cell.length_a   1.000
_cell.length_b   1.000
_cell.length_c   1.000
_cell.angle_alpha   90.00
_cell.angle_beta   90.00
_cell.angle_gamma   90.00
#
_symmetry.space_group_name_H-M   'P 1'
#
loop_
_entity.id
_entity.type
_entity.pdbx_description
1 polymer ?
#
loop_
_entity_poly.entity_id
_entity_poly.type
_entity_poly.pdbx_seq_one_letter_code
_entity_poly.pdbx_strand_id
1 'polypeptide(L)'
;QRSTGQELEEAVQNRFHGDAQAALLSLASVIKNTPLYFADKLHQALQETEPNYQVLIRILISRCENDLLSIRAEFKKKFGKSLYSSLQDAVKGDCQSALLALCRAEDM
;
A
#
# COMPACT_ATOMS: atom_id res chain seq x y z
N GLN A 1 -18.05 5.55 21.62
CA GLN A 1 -19.06 4.53 21.96
C GLN A 1 -18.46 3.16 21.63
N ARG A 2 -18.28 2.30 22.64
CA ARG A 2 -17.82 0.91 22.47
C ARG A 2 -19.06 0.02 22.44
N SER A 3 -19.36 -0.57 21.29
CA SER A 3 -20.50 -1.47 21.12
C SER A 3 -19.97 -2.71 20.39
N THR A 4 -20.12 -3.88 21.03
CA THR A 4 -19.59 -5.21 20.64
C THR A 4 -18.06 -5.33 20.58
N GLY A 5 -17.49 -6.20 21.42
CA GLY A 5 -16.06 -6.48 21.52
C GLY A 5 -15.48 -7.28 20.35
N GLN A 6 -15.98 -7.08 19.13
CA GLN A 6 -15.34 -7.56 17.91
C GLN A 6 -14.67 -6.37 17.24
N GLU A 7 -13.40 -6.50 16.85
CA GLU A 7 -12.79 -5.49 16.00
C GLU A 7 -13.62 -5.37 14.72
N LEU A 8 -13.83 -4.15 14.20
CA LEU A 8 -14.66 -3.90 13.01
C LEU A 8 -14.34 -4.87 11.86
N GLU A 9 -13.06 -5.21 11.72
CA GLU A 9 -12.52 -6.15 10.74
C GLU A 9 -13.09 -7.57 10.94
N GLU A 10 -13.12 -8.08 12.17
CA GLU A 10 -13.71 -9.37 12.53
C GLU A 10 -15.22 -9.40 12.27
N ALA A 11 -15.92 -8.30 12.61
CA ALA A 11 -17.35 -8.20 12.37
C ALA A 11 -17.69 -8.24 10.87
N VAL A 12 -16.86 -7.62 10.02
CA VAL A 12 -16.99 -7.67 8.56
C VAL A 12 -16.71 -9.07 8.03
N GLN A 13 -15.64 -9.72 8.50
CA GLN A 13 -15.25 -11.07 8.08
C GLN A 13 -16.32 -12.13 8.41
N ASN A 14 -17.01 -11.98 9.53
CA ASN A 14 -18.05 -12.92 9.96
C ASN A 14 -19.40 -12.72 9.27
N ARG A 15 -19.67 -11.54 8.69
CA ARG A 15 -21.01 -11.17 8.18
C ARG A 15 -21.10 -11.01 6.67
N PHE A 16 -19.99 -10.76 5.99
CA PHE A 16 -19.96 -10.51 4.55
C PHE A 16 -18.97 -11.47 3.90
N HIS A 17 -19.21 -11.76 2.62
CA HIS A 17 -18.35 -12.62 1.81
C HIS A 17 -18.11 -12.01 0.43
N GLY A 18 -17.11 -12.53 -0.29
CA GLY A 18 -16.75 -12.09 -1.63
C GLY A 18 -16.40 -10.61 -1.70
N ASP A 19 -16.83 -9.94 -2.77
CA ASP A 19 -16.46 -8.55 -3.06
C ASP A 19 -16.92 -7.56 -1.98
N ALA A 20 -18.09 -7.80 -1.37
CA ALA A 20 -18.60 -6.95 -0.31
C ALA A 20 -17.69 -6.97 0.93
N GLN A 21 -17.18 -8.13 1.31
CA GLN A 21 -16.23 -8.28 2.41
C GLN A 21 -14.92 -7.54 2.09
N ALA A 22 -14.38 -7.75 0.88
CA ALA A 22 -13.14 -7.12 0.45
C ALA A 22 -13.25 -5.59 0.41
N ALA A 23 -14.37 -5.05 -0.08
CA ALA A 23 -14.62 -3.62 -0.12
C ALA A 23 -14.71 -3.00 1.28
N LEU A 24 -15.46 -3.63 2.20
CA LEU A 24 -15.63 -3.13 3.57
C LEU A 24 -14.33 -3.18 4.37
N LEU A 25 -13.55 -4.26 4.22
CA LEU A 25 -12.22 -4.34 4.85
C LEU A 25 -11.28 -3.28 4.30
N SER A 26 -11.28 -3.05 2.97
CA SER A 26 -10.46 -2.00 2.36
C SER A 26 -10.85 -0.61 2.87
N LEU A 27 -12.14 -0.32 2.99
CA LEU A 27 -12.63 0.93 3.58
C LEU A 27 -12.20 1.09 5.04
N ALA A 28 -12.33 0.03 5.84
CA ALA A 28 -11.89 0.04 7.24
C ALA A 28 -10.38 0.33 7.36
N SER A 29 -9.54 -0.32 6.54
CA SER A 29 -8.10 -0.07 6.51
C SER A 29 -7.76 1.36 6.12
N VAL A 30 -8.42 1.92 5.09
CA VAL A 30 -8.22 3.30 4.65
C VAL A 30 -8.58 4.29 5.76
N ILE A 31 -9.73 4.10 6.43
CA ILE A 31 -10.18 4.98 7.52
C ILE A 31 -9.23 4.91 8.72
N LYS A 32 -8.68 3.72 9.02
CA LYS A 32 -7.79 3.50 10.17
C LYS A 32 -6.41 4.12 9.96
N ASN A 33 -5.78 3.88 8.81
CA ASN A 33 -4.48 4.44 8.44
C ASN A 33 -4.32 4.38 6.91
N THR A 34 -4.69 5.48 6.24
CA THR A 34 -4.61 5.59 4.77
C THR A 34 -3.18 5.37 4.24
N PRO A 35 -2.11 5.99 4.81
CA PRO A 35 -0.74 5.73 4.36
C PRO A 35 -0.34 4.24 4.45
N LEU A 36 -0.68 3.58 5.55
CA LEU A 36 -0.37 2.16 5.73
C LEU A 36 -1.14 1.27 4.75
N TYR A 37 -2.40 1.60 4.44
CA TYR A 37 -3.15 0.88 3.40
C TYR A 37 -2.43 0.92 2.04
N PHE A 38 -1.96 2.10 1.62
CA PHE A 38 -1.22 2.20 0.37
C PHE A 38 0.15 1.53 0.44
N ALA A 39 0.84 1.57 1.59
CA ALA A 39 2.08 0.83 1.80
C ALA A 39 1.88 -0.68 1.62
N ASP A 40 0.80 -1.24 2.18
CA ASP A 40 0.44 -2.64 2.02
C ASP A 40 0.16 -3.01 0.56
N LYS A 41 -0.58 -2.15 -0.17
CA LYS A 41 -0.87 -2.36 -1.60
C LYS A 41 0.38 -2.29 -2.47
N LEU A 42 1.30 -1.36 -2.19
CA LEU A 42 2.57 -1.27 -2.88
C LEU A 42 3.43 -2.51 -2.60
N HIS A 43 3.48 -2.97 -1.35
CA HIS A 43 4.25 -4.16 -1.00
C HIS A 43 3.69 -5.41 -1.69
N GLN A 44 2.37 -5.62 -1.65
CA GLN A 44 1.70 -6.71 -2.36
C GLN A 44 2.05 -6.70 -3.86
N ALA A 45 1.95 -5.53 -4.50
CA ALA A 45 2.29 -5.38 -5.92
C ALA A 45 3.76 -5.67 -6.25
N LEU A 46 4.68 -5.52 -5.29
CA LEU A 46 6.11 -5.82 -5.46
C LEU A 46 6.47 -7.27 -5.14
N GLN A 47 5.59 -8.03 -4.50
CA GLN A 47 5.81 -9.45 -4.13
C GLN A 47 5.21 -10.44 -5.13
N GLU A 48 4.45 -9.96 -6.12
CA GLU A 48 3.97 -10.81 -7.23
C GLU A 48 5.16 -11.35 -8.06
N THR A 49 4.98 -12.50 -8.74
CA THR A 49 6.03 -13.11 -9.58
C THR A 49 6.59 -12.13 -10.59
N GLU A 50 5.70 -11.33 -11.17
CA GLU A 50 6.03 -10.13 -11.93
C GLU A 50 5.39 -8.93 -11.20
N PRO A 51 6.11 -7.80 -11.01
CA PRO A 51 5.54 -6.65 -10.32
C PRO A 51 4.23 -6.18 -10.96
N ASN A 52 3.23 -5.87 -10.14
CA ASN A 52 1.96 -5.37 -10.63
C ASN A 52 2.06 -3.88 -11.00
N TYR A 53 2.57 -3.61 -12.20
CA TYR A 53 2.81 -2.26 -12.70
C TYR A 53 1.57 -1.36 -12.65
N GLN A 54 0.37 -1.91 -12.88
CA GLN A 54 -0.87 -1.12 -12.83
C GLN A 54 -1.13 -0.56 -11.43
N VAL A 55 -0.91 -1.35 -10.38
CA VAL A 55 -1.07 -0.90 -8.99
C VAL A 55 0.03 0.09 -8.63
N LEU A 56 1.29 -0.22 -8.97
CA LEU A 56 2.44 0.64 -8.67
C LEU A 56 2.28 2.04 -9.30
N ILE A 57 2.02 2.10 -10.60
CA ILE A 57 1.86 3.35 -11.35
C ILE A 57 0.69 4.15 -10.79
N ARG A 58 -0.48 3.51 -10.59
CA ARG A 58 -1.68 4.19 -10.09
C ARG A 58 -1.45 4.82 -8.72
N ILE A 59 -0.82 4.09 -7.78
CA ILE A 59 -0.57 4.61 -6.43
C ILE A 59 0.51 5.69 -6.47
N LEU A 60 1.66 5.43 -7.11
CA LEU A 60 2.76 6.40 -7.14
C LEU A 60 2.35 7.72 -7.79
N ILE A 61 1.61 7.69 -8.91
CA ILE A 61 1.13 8.92 -9.56
C ILE A 61 0.07 9.63 -8.71
N SER A 62 -0.93 8.92 -8.18
CA SER A 62 -2.02 9.57 -7.45
C SER A 62 -1.64 10.08 -6.06
N ARG A 63 -0.54 9.58 -5.47
CA ARG A 63 -0.11 9.91 -4.11
C ARG A 63 1.17 10.74 -4.04
N CYS A 64 1.93 10.90 -5.13
CA CYS A 64 3.25 11.55 -5.12
C CYS A 64 3.26 12.97 -4.54
N GLU A 65 2.18 13.73 -4.73
CA GLU A 65 2.05 15.12 -4.26
C GLU A 65 1.14 15.27 -3.04
N ASN A 66 0.58 14.18 -2.53
CA ASN A 66 -0.38 14.22 -1.42
C ASN A 66 0.26 13.71 -0.13
N ASP A 67 0.56 12.41 -0.05
CA ASP A 67 1.00 11.76 1.19
C ASP A 67 2.05 10.66 0.97
N LEU A 68 2.73 10.65 -0.18
CA LEU A 68 3.73 9.62 -0.50
C LEU A 68 4.87 9.54 0.54
N LEU A 69 5.22 10.66 1.19
CA LEU A 69 6.19 10.65 2.30
C LEU A 69 5.70 9.83 3.50
N SER A 70 4.42 9.98 3.88
CA SER A 70 3.81 9.20 4.95
C SER A 70 3.69 7.72 4.56
N ILE A 71 3.35 7.44 3.29
CA ILE A 71 3.29 6.07 2.77
C ILE A 71 4.66 5.40 2.85
N ARG A 72 5.73 6.10 2.43
CA ARG A 72 7.11 5.62 2.52
C ARG A 72 7.52 5.32 3.96
N ALA A 73 7.19 6.20 4.89
CA ALA A 73 7.47 6.01 6.31
C ALA A 73 6.78 4.76 6.88
N GLU A 74 5.48 4.56 6.61
CA GLU A 74 4.77 3.35 7.04
C GLU A 74 5.29 2.09 6.34
N PHE A 75 5.63 2.18 5.06
CA PHE A 75 6.24 1.09 4.30
C PHE A 75 7.55 0.62 4.94
N LYS A 76 8.50 1.54 5.18
CA LYS A 76 9.78 1.21 5.82
C LYS A 76 9.57 0.66 7.22
N LYS A 77 8.68 1.28 8.01
CA LYS A 77 8.37 0.85 9.37
C LYS A 77 7.80 -0.58 9.41
N LYS A 78 6.93 -0.95 8.48
CA LYS A 78 6.27 -2.26 8.46
C LYS A 78 7.11 -3.36 7.82
N PHE A 79 7.82 -3.07 6.73
CA PHE A 79 8.52 -4.08 5.94
C PHE A 79 10.04 -4.09 6.15
N GLY A 80 10.59 -3.16 6.93
CA GLY A 80 12.02 -3.08 7.25
C GLY A 80 12.91 -2.65 6.09
N LYS A 81 12.33 -2.39 4.92
CA LYS A 81 13.01 -1.96 3.70
C LYS A 81 12.25 -0.78 3.10
N SER A 82 12.96 0.20 2.54
CA SER A 82 12.32 1.37 1.93
C SER A 82 11.53 1.00 0.67
N LEU A 83 10.56 1.85 0.34
CA LEU A 83 9.82 1.71 -0.91
C LEU A 83 10.76 1.88 -2.12
N TYR A 84 11.70 2.83 -2.03
CA TYR A 84 12.66 3.12 -3.10
C TYR A 84 13.53 1.92 -3.43
N SER A 85 14.19 1.32 -2.43
CA SER A 85 15.04 0.14 -2.65
C SER A 85 14.22 -1.08 -3.10
N SER A 86 12.98 -1.20 -2.64
CA SER A 86 12.07 -2.28 -3.08
C SER A 86 11.70 -2.12 -4.57
N LEU A 87 11.44 -0.90 -5.04
CA LEU A 87 11.22 -0.60 -6.45
C LEU A 87 12.48 -0.85 -7.29
N GLN A 88 13.65 -0.47 -6.77
CA GLN A 88 14.93 -0.67 -7.45
C GLN A 88 15.22 -2.17 -7.68
N ASP A 89 14.90 -3.01 -6.70
CA ASP A 89 15.17 -4.44 -6.82
C ASP A 89 14.16 -5.15 -7.72
N ALA A 90 12.87 -4.84 -7.59
CA ALA A 90 11.79 -5.55 -8.28
C ALA A 90 11.57 -5.07 -9.72
N VAL A 91 11.72 -3.78 -10.01
CA VAL A 91 11.42 -3.21 -11.33
C VAL A 91 12.69 -3.06 -12.15
N LYS A 92 12.65 -3.43 -13.43
CA LYS A 92 13.77 -3.32 -14.38
C LYS A 92 13.39 -2.51 -15.62
N GLY A 93 14.40 -2.03 -16.34
CA GLY A 93 14.23 -1.25 -17.57
C GLY A 93 13.73 0.17 -17.35
N ASP A 94 13.25 0.81 -18.41
CA ASP A 94 12.94 2.25 -18.42
C ASP A 94 11.84 2.66 -17.42
N CYS A 95 10.90 1.75 -17.13
CA CYS A 95 9.88 1.97 -16.12
C CYS A 95 10.48 2.15 -14.72
N GLN A 96 11.62 1.52 -14.42
CA GLN A 96 12.28 1.66 -13.13
C GLN A 96 12.66 3.11 -12.85
N SER A 97 13.34 3.77 -13.79
CA SER A 97 13.78 5.16 -13.63
C SER A 97 12.60 6.11 -13.40
N ALA A 98 11.48 5.90 -14.11
CA ALA A 98 10.27 6.69 -13.93
C ALA A 98 9.63 6.48 -12.55
N LEU A 99 9.51 5.25 -12.07
CA LEU A 99 8.92 4.96 -10.76
C LEU A 99 9.81 5.43 -9.60
N LEU A 100 11.15 5.33 -9.74
CA LEU A 100 12.09 5.87 -8.77
C LEU A 100 12.02 7.41 -8.72
N ALA A 101 11.88 8.07 -9.87
CA ALA A 101 11.67 9.52 -9.93
C ALA A 101 10.36 9.95 -9.24
N LEU A 102 9.28 9.18 -9.40
CA LEU A 102 8.02 9.41 -8.68
C LEU A 102 8.16 9.15 -7.17
N CYS A 103 8.95 8.15 -6.76
CA CYS A 103 9.27 7.86 -5.36
C CYS A 103 10.19 8.94 -4.73
N ARG A 104 10.89 9.72 -5.57
CA ARG A 104 11.77 10.87 -5.29
C ARG A 104 13.10 10.56 -4.62
N ALA A 105 13.14 9.76 -3.55
CA ALA A 105 14.37 9.56 -2.79
C ALA A 105 14.34 8.27 -1.95
N GLU A 106 15.53 7.87 -1.50
CA GLU A 106 15.74 6.84 -0.49
C GLU A 106 15.27 7.31 0.90
N ASP A 107 14.84 6.38 1.74
CA ASP A 107 14.48 6.65 3.13
C ASP A 107 15.70 6.37 4.02
N MET A 108 16.42 7.41 4.48
CA MET A 108 17.51 7.26 5.46
C MET A 108 17.00 6.80 6.82
#